data_AF-A0AA48KK98-F1
#
_entry.id   AF-A0AA48KK98-F1
#
_cell.length_a   1.000
_cell.length_b   1.000
_cell.length_c   1.000
_cell.angle_alpha   90.00
_cell.angle_beta   90.00
_cell.angle_gamma   90.00
#
_symmetry.space_group_name_H-M   'P 1'
#
loop_
_entity.id
_entity.type
_entity.pdbx_description
1 polymer ?
#
loop_
_entity_poly.entity_id
_entity_poly.type
_entity_poly.pdbx_seq_one_letter_code
_entity_poly.pdbx_strand_id
1 'polypeptide(L)'
;MRRIVKWLAAVVAVLVAGTVIAWATSPDPTGNPASFEDAPLDPRLAPMDEALTLAQYELEFGEAATLLVTGFDGESVTGVDLADLGADRTSYPLRDLASLPADAITPEALAGLPTMNLPYDALLPSAPGGAAHIGTGTNFPEHAEEANSGSVFQFPKFGTATPARTTIRAREGILLDYEVELCMRFDRDIASLADFDAAVKGVFLCGDFTNRNVLVQLADTDNLDSGFGFSDAKSGTGHYPSGPFIVVPRDWKSFVANLRMTTSVNGDPRQDARGGEMTLDFRALAEKALGDMAEPRFFYAGGFQPLAPEGRITTDMTLMSGTSEGVIFTPPSRADMIEGIVAYVLRGGPLARAGLVNTVKREFIANEVESGHFLKPGDTVVHGSNHLGDIIVEVTG
;
A
#
# COMPACT_ATOMS: atom_id res chain seq x y z
N MET A 1 -12.93 -61.12 -15.17
CA MET A 1 -12.74 -60.45 -13.87
C MET A 1 -11.27 -60.14 -13.55
N ARG A 2 -10.35 -61.12 -13.40
CA ARG A 2 -8.92 -60.87 -13.06
C ARG A 2 -8.16 -59.92 -14.01
N ARG A 3 -8.41 -59.96 -15.32
CA ARG A 3 -7.77 -59.04 -16.28
C ARG A 3 -8.24 -57.59 -16.12
N ILE A 4 -9.54 -57.38 -15.86
CA ILE A 4 -10.13 -56.06 -15.64
C ILE A 4 -9.57 -55.43 -14.36
N VAL A 5 -9.45 -56.20 -13.28
CA VAL A 5 -8.85 -55.74 -12.02
C VAL A 5 -7.39 -55.32 -12.20
N LYS A 6 -6.59 -56.07 -12.99
CA LYS A 6 -5.20 -55.71 -13.29
C LYS A 6 -5.09 -54.42 -14.10
N TRP A 7 -5.94 -54.23 -15.10
CA TRP A 7 -6.00 -53.00 -15.88
C TRP A 7 -6.42 -51.80 -15.03
N LEU A 8 -7.44 -51.96 -14.20
CA LEU A 8 -7.89 -50.91 -13.29
C LEU A 8 -6.79 -50.51 -12.30
N ALA A 9 -6.11 -51.49 -11.70
CA ALA A 9 -4.99 -51.23 -10.79
C ALA A 9 -3.81 -50.52 -11.49
N ALA A 10 -3.50 -50.90 -12.73
CA ALA A 10 -2.46 -50.24 -13.52
C ALA A 10 -2.83 -48.78 -13.85
N VAL A 11 -4.08 -48.52 -14.23
CA VAL A 11 -4.58 -47.16 -14.50
C VAL A 11 -4.51 -46.30 -13.24
N VAL A 12 -4.97 -46.82 -12.10
CA VAL A 12 -4.89 -46.11 -10.81
C VAL A 12 -3.43 -45.81 -10.44
N ALA A 13 -2.52 -46.78 -10.58
CA ALA A 13 -1.11 -46.59 -10.28
C ALA A 13 -0.48 -45.50 -11.17
N VAL A 14 -0.81 -45.47 -12.47
CA VAL A 14 -0.34 -44.42 -13.38
C VAL A 14 -0.91 -43.05 -13.02
N LEU A 15 -2.19 -42.95 -12.66
CA LEU A 15 -2.79 -41.70 -12.22
C LEU A 15 -2.16 -41.18 -10.93
N VAL A 16 -1.98 -42.04 -9.93
CA VAL A 16 -1.31 -41.68 -8.67
C VAL A 16 0.12 -41.24 -8.93
N ALA A 17 0.89 -41.99 -9.72
CA ALA A 17 2.25 -41.61 -10.08
C ALA A 17 2.28 -40.25 -10.81
N GLY A 18 1.35 -40.02 -11.74
CA GLY A 18 1.21 -38.75 -12.44
C GLY A 18 0.91 -37.58 -11.51
N THR A 19 -0.03 -37.74 -10.57
CA THR A 19 -0.35 -36.72 -9.56
C THR A 19 0.83 -36.44 -8.63
N VAL A 20 1.54 -37.47 -8.17
CA VAL A 20 2.73 -37.31 -7.31
C VAL A 20 3.84 -36.57 -8.06
N ILE A 21 4.08 -36.89 -9.33
CA ILE A 21 5.07 -36.16 -10.15
C ILE A 21 4.64 -34.71 -10.34
N ALA A 22 3.36 -34.45 -10.67
CA ALA A 22 2.86 -33.10 -10.86
C ALA A 22 2.97 -32.24 -9.59
N TRP A 23 2.71 -32.86 -8.43
CA TRP A 23 2.89 -32.24 -7.12
C TRP A 23 4.37 -31.95 -6.83
N ALA A 24 5.24 -32.97 -6.96
CA ALA A 24 6.68 -32.86 -6.66
C ALA A 24 7.45 -31.93 -7.61
N THR A 25 6.86 -31.57 -8.75
CA THR A 25 7.42 -30.63 -9.73
C THR A 25 6.65 -29.31 -9.78
N SER A 26 5.76 -29.06 -8.82
CA SER A 26 5.13 -27.75 -8.69
C SER A 26 6.17 -26.71 -8.25
N PRO A 27 6.15 -25.50 -8.84
CA PRO A 27 6.85 -24.37 -8.24
C PRO A 27 6.23 -24.06 -6.87
N ASP A 28 7.06 -23.56 -5.96
CA ASP A 28 6.72 -23.11 -4.61
C ASP A 28 7.35 -21.73 -4.37
N PRO A 29 6.80 -20.67 -4.99
CA PRO A 29 7.36 -19.34 -4.90
C PRO A 29 7.03 -18.69 -3.56
N THR A 30 8.07 -18.32 -2.80
CA THR A 30 7.92 -17.65 -1.49
C THR A 30 7.92 -16.12 -1.61
N GLY A 31 7.40 -15.60 -2.72
CA GLY A 31 7.46 -14.18 -3.11
C GLY A 31 7.53 -14.01 -4.62
N ASN A 32 7.05 -12.86 -5.12
CA ASN A 32 7.20 -12.51 -6.51
C ASN A 32 8.59 -11.91 -6.80
N PRO A 33 9.15 -12.15 -7.99
CA PRO A 33 10.33 -11.41 -8.44
C PRO A 33 9.99 -9.92 -8.59
N ALA A 34 11.01 -9.07 -8.48
CA ALA A 34 10.91 -7.67 -8.83
C ALA A 34 12.12 -7.25 -9.66
N SER A 35 11.92 -6.27 -10.52
CA SER A 35 12.96 -5.52 -11.19
C SER A 35 13.55 -4.48 -10.23
N PHE A 36 14.83 -4.15 -10.45
CA PHE A 36 15.57 -3.21 -9.61
C PHE A 36 16.44 -2.33 -10.50
N GLU A 37 16.55 -1.04 -10.16
CA GLU A 37 17.55 -0.20 -10.82
C GLU A 37 18.96 -0.50 -10.30
N ASP A 38 19.94 -0.50 -11.21
CA ASP A 38 21.36 -0.72 -10.86
C ASP A 38 21.89 0.33 -9.86
N ALA A 39 21.38 1.56 -9.93
CA ALA A 39 21.78 2.63 -9.04
C ALA A 39 21.11 2.46 -7.67
N PRO A 40 21.83 2.63 -6.55
CA PRO A 40 21.20 2.65 -5.24
C PRO A 40 20.22 3.82 -5.14
N LEU A 41 19.21 3.68 -4.28
CA LEU A 41 18.35 4.79 -3.92
C LEU A 41 19.21 5.93 -3.32
N ASP A 42 18.98 7.16 -3.75
CA ASP A 42 19.65 8.36 -3.26
C ASP A 42 18.62 9.30 -2.62
N PRO A 43 18.32 9.15 -1.31
CA PRO A 43 17.36 10.00 -0.61
C PRO A 43 17.92 11.41 -0.43
N ARG A 44 17.21 12.40 -0.95
CA ARG A 44 17.55 13.82 -0.79
C ARG A 44 16.32 14.70 -0.94
N LEU A 45 16.37 15.90 -0.37
CA LEU A 45 15.34 16.89 -0.65
C LEU A 45 15.33 17.25 -2.14
N ALA A 46 14.14 17.44 -2.69
CA ALA A 46 14.01 18.08 -3.99
C ALA A 46 14.52 19.53 -3.90
N PRO A 47 15.13 20.07 -4.99
CA PRO A 47 15.45 21.49 -5.06
C PRO A 47 14.21 22.37 -4.77
N MET A 48 14.37 23.47 -4.02
CA MET A 48 13.23 24.34 -3.62
C MET A 48 12.52 25.01 -4.82
N ASP A 49 13.21 25.15 -5.94
CA ASP A 49 12.64 25.61 -7.20
C ASP A 49 11.83 24.52 -7.92
N GLU A 50 11.99 23.25 -7.57
CA GLU A 50 11.18 22.13 -8.07
C GLU A 50 10.01 21.78 -7.13
N ALA A 51 10.27 21.71 -5.82
CA ALA A 51 9.26 21.37 -4.82
C ALA A 51 9.60 21.89 -3.42
N LEU A 52 8.57 22.09 -2.59
CA LEU A 52 8.74 22.37 -1.15
C LEU A 52 8.49 21.09 -0.36
N THR A 53 9.32 20.82 0.65
CA THR A 53 9.18 19.64 1.51
C THR A 53 8.64 20.08 2.86
N LEU A 54 7.54 19.49 3.29
CA LEU A 54 6.91 19.75 4.57
C LEU A 54 6.95 18.51 5.47
N ALA A 55 6.94 18.71 6.78
CA ALA A 55 6.63 17.69 7.77
C ALA A 55 5.65 18.29 8.79
N GLN A 56 4.91 17.44 9.50
CA GLN A 56 4.07 17.88 10.61
C GLN A 56 4.65 17.36 11.93
N TYR A 57 4.50 18.13 13.00
CA TYR A 57 4.93 17.75 14.34
C TYR A 57 3.93 18.30 15.37
N GLU A 58 3.95 17.75 16.57
CA GLU A 58 3.03 18.14 17.64
C GLU A 58 3.67 19.21 18.53
N LEU A 59 2.95 20.30 18.77
CA LEU A 59 3.28 21.32 19.77
C LEU A 59 2.84 20.89 21.17
N GLU A 60 3.20 21.68 22.18
CA GLU A 60 2.60 21.53 23.51
C GLU A 60 1.06 21.57 23.41
N PHE A 61 0.38 20.68 24.13
CA PHE A 61 -1.10 20.55 24.17
C PHE A 61 -1.77 19.92 22.93
N GLY A 62 -1.03 19.33 22.01
CA GLY A 62 -1.60 18.47 20.95
C GLY A 62 -2.01 19.18 19.67
N GLU A 63 -1.63 20.44 19.50
CA GLU A 63 -1.81 21.17 18.24
C GLU A 63 -0.75 20.75 17.23
N ALA A 64 -1.16 20.41 16.00
CA ALA A 64 -0.21 20.09 14.95
C ALA A 64 0.34 21.37 14.29
N ALA A 65 1.66 21.43 14.16
CA ALA A 65 2.40 22.47 13.44
C ALA A 65 3.04 21.92 12.17
N THR A 66 3.35 22.83 11.24
CA THR A 66 3.95 22.49 9.95
C THR A 66 5.37 23.03 9.86
N LEU A 67 6.31 22.13 9.61
CA LEU A 67 7.73 22.40 9.41
C LEU A 67 8.03 22.47 7.91
N LEU A 68 8.64 23.55 7.44
CA LEU A 68 9.33 23.56 6.15
C LEU A 68 10.68 22.88 6.31
N VAL A 69 10.84 21.71 5.72
CA VAL A 69 12.04 20.88 5.83
C VAL A 69 13.15 21.45 4.95
N THR A 70 14.30 21.71 5.56
CA THR A 70 15.50 22.24 4.90
C THR A 70 16.67 21.24 4.89
N GLY A 71 16.58 20.16 5.66
CA GLY A 71 17.53 19.05 5.64
C GLY A 71 17.00 17.85 6.40
N PHE A 72 17.59 16.68 6.15
CA PHE A 72 17.39 15.49 6.97
C PHE A 72 18.61 14.58 6.86
N ASP A 73 18.76 13.70 7.83
CA ASP A 73 19.73 12.61 7.84
C ASP A 73 19.07 11.32 8.36
N GLY A 74 19.87 10.31 8.74
CA GLY A 74 19.32 9.04 9.24
C GLY A 74 18.65 9.12 10.61
N GLU A 75 18.79 10.23 11.34
CA GLU A 75 18.31 10.36 12.72
C GLU A 75 17.27 11.47 12.88
N SER A 76 17.38 12.56 12.11
CA SER A 76 16.62 13.77 12.36
C SER A 76 16.27 14.57 11.11
N VAL A 77 15.26 15.42 11.28
CA VAL A 77 14.74 16.35 10.28
C VAL A 77 14.97 17.77 10.77
N THR A 78 15.61 18.57 9.93
CA THR A 78 15.90 19.97 10.18
C THR A 78 14.98 20.85 9.35
N GLY A 79 14.45 21.92 9.93
CA GLY A 79 13.57 22.83 9.21
C GLY A 79 13.21 24.11 9.96
N VAL A 80 12.33 24.90 9.37
CA VAL A 80 11.78 26.14 9.94
C VAL A 80 10.28 25.97 10.12
N ASP A 81 9.73 26.40 11.26
CA ASP A 81 8.28 26.41 11.45
C ASP A 81 7.64 27.41 10.48
N LEU A 82 6.61 27.00 9.74
CA LEU A 82 5.92 27.91 8.82
C LEU A 82 5.34 29.15 9.52
N ALA A 83 4.99 29.06 10.81
CA ALA A 83 4.53 30.21 11.57
C ALA A 83 5.62 31.28 11.77
N ASP A 84 6.91 30.89 11.79
CA ASP A 84 8.03 31.84 11.84
C ASP A 84 8.19 32.61 10.52
N LEU A 85 7.63 32.08 9.43
CA LEU A 85 7.45 32.77 8.14
C LEU A 85 6.15 33.58 8.06
N GLY A 86 5.32 33.54 9.10
CA GLY A 86 4.04 34.25 9.17
C GLY A 86 2.84 33.43 8.66
N ALA A 87 2.96 32.10 8.56
CA ALA A 87 1.84 31.25 8.19
C ALA A 87 0.80 31.14 9.32
N ASP A 88 -0.44 30.90 8.93
CA ASP A 88 -1.50 30.47 9.84
C ASP A 88 -1.19 29.05 10.38
N ARG A 89 -1.62 28.78 11.63
CA ARG A 89 -1.63 27.42 12.19
C ARG A 89 -3.03 26.84 12.09
N THR A 90 -3.25 26.05 11.04
CA THR A 90 -4.55 25.40 10.79
C THR A 90 -4.54 23.92 11.11
N SER A 91 -3.37 23.35 11.44
CA SER A 91 -3.11 21.91 11.53
C SER A 91 -3.21 21.16 10.20
N TYR A 92 -3.43 21.87 9.08
CA TYR A 92 -3.45 21.34 7.73
C TYR A 92 -2.26 21.92 6.93
N PRO A 93 -1.23 21.13 6.60
CA PRO A 93 0.06 21.66 6.15
C PRO A 93 -0.02 22.37 4.80
N LEU A 94 -0.92 21.93 3.92
CA LEU A 94 -1.14 22.62 2.64
C LEU A 94 -1.89 23.94 2.79
N ARG A 95 -2.75 24.08 3.82
CA ARG A 95 -3.42 25.34 4.13
C ARG A 95 -2.48 26.31 4.85
N ASP A 96 -1.67 25.81 5.77
CA ASP A 96 -0.61 26.58 6.42
C ASP A 96 0.35 27.14 5.34
N LEU A 97 0.81 26.30 4.42
CA LEU A 97 1.63 26.76 3.29
C LEU A 97 0.91 27.80 2.42
N ALA A 98 -0.36 27.57 2.08
CA ALA A 98 -1.13 28.47 1.23
C ALA A 98 -1.46 29.83 1.89
N SER A 99 -1.34 29.94 3.21
CA SER A 99 -1.53 31.20 3.94
C SER A 99 -0.36 32.18 3.75
N LEU A 100 0.80 31.67 3.33
CA LEU A 100 1.98 32.49 3.07
C LEU A 100 1.89 33.23 1.73
N PRO A 101 2.47 34.45 1.63
CA PRO A 101 2.75 35.07 0.34
C PRO A 101 3.63 34.18 -0.54
N ALA A 102 3.38 34.18 -1.85
CA ALA A 102 4.07 33.30 -2.80
C ALA A 102 5.61 33.50 -2.84
N ASP A 103 6.10 34.66 -2.39
CA ASP A 103 7.51 35.05 -2.31
C ASP A 103 8.09 34.96 -0.89
N ALA A 104 7.35 34.44 0.09
CA ALA A 104 7.81 34.36 1.49
C ALA A 104 8.91 33.30 1.71
N ILE A 105 9.00 32.30 0.84
CA ILE A 105 9.93 31.17 0.99
C ILE A 105 11.11 31.37 0.03
N THR A 106 12.17 32.01 0.53
CA THR A 106 13.45 32.18 -0.18
C THR A 106 14.62 31.77 0.71
N PRO A 107 15.78 31.38 0.14
CA PRO A 107 16.97 31.10 0.95
C PRO A 107 17.35 32.25 1.89
N GLU A 108 17.20 33.49 1.45
CA GLU A 108 17.50 34.67 2.26
C GLU A 108 16.52 34.85 3.42
N ALA A 109 15.22 34.56 3.20
CA ALA A 109 14.21 34.60 4.25
C ALA A 109 14.46 33.53 5.31
N LEU A 110 14.87 32.33 4.89
CA LEU A 110 15.14 31.20 5.79
C LEU A 110 16.43 31.39 6.62
N ALA A 111 17.47 32.02 6.05
CA ALA A 111 18.77 32.13 6.70
C ALA A 111 18.78 32.87 8.06
N GLY A 112 17.76 33.70 8.32
CA GLY A 112 17.62 34.46 9.56
C GLY A 112 16.67 33.84 10.60
N LEU A 113 16.00 32.74 10.28
CA LEU A 113 14.93 32.18 11.11
C LEU A 113 15.44 31.08 12.06
N PRO A 114 14.75 30.89 13.21
CA PRO A 114 15.03 29.76 14.08
C PRO A 114 14.91 28.44 13.33
N THR A 115 15.94 27.62 13.41
CA THR A 115 15.94 26.27 12.86
C THR A 115 15.61 25.27 13.95
N MET A 116 14.69 24.37 13.66
CA MET A 116 14.33 23.23 14.50
C MET A 116 15.07 21.98 14.01
N ASN A 117 15.45 21.11 14.96
CA ASN A 117 15.91 19.76 14.65
C ASN A 117 15.05 18.77 15.43
N LEU A 118 14.29 17.94 14.71
CA LEU A 118 13.32 17.01 15.28
C LEU A 118 13.72 15.56 14.97
N PRO A 119 13.68 14.64 15.94
CA PRO A 119 13.80 13.22 15.63
C PRO A 119 12.57 12.74 14.84
N TYR A 120 12.72 11.70 14.03
CA TYR A 120 11.61 11.16 13.23
C TYR A 120 10.39 10.75 14.07
N ASP A 121 10.60 10.25 15.29
CA ASP A 121 9.52 9.84 16.21
C ASP A 121 8.67 11.03 16.72
N ALA A 122 9.14 12.27 16.55
CA ALA A 122 8.37 13.47 16.87
C ALA A 122 7.48 13.94 15.71
N LEU A 123 7.59 13.32 14.53
CA LEU A 123 6.81 13.70 13.36
C LEU A 123 5.46 12.98 13.32
N LEU A 124 4.43 13.72 12.92
CA LEU A 124 3.09 13.21 12.67
C LEU A 124 3.01 12.50 11.30
N PRO A 125 1.99 11.67 11.05
CA PRO A 125 1.77 11.06 9.74
C PRO A 125 1.64 12.12 8.64
N SER A 126 2.15 11.82 7.44
CA SER A 126 1.99 12.72 6.28
C SER A 126 0.59 12.66 5.66
N ALA A 127 -0.10 11.51 5.80
CA ALA A 127 -1.49 11.39 5.43
C ALA A 127 -2.39 12.30 6.31
N PRO A 128 -3.55 12.76 5.81
CA PRO A 128 -4.51 13.49 6.63
C PRO A 128 -5.10 12.62 7.75
N GLY A 129 -5.69 13.27 8.77
CA GLY A 129 -6.23 12.62 9.95
C GLY A 129 -7.55 11.85 9.78
N GLY A 130 -8.09 11.78 8.55
CA GLY A 130 -9.30 11.00 8.27
C GLY A 130 -9.08 9.49 8.45
N ALA A 131 -10.19 8.74 8.42
CA ALA A 131 -10.20 7.29 8.60
C ALA A 131 -10.74 6.53 7.38
N ALA A 132 -10.94 7.22 6.26
CA ALA A 132 -11.38 6.65 4.99
C ALA A 132 -10.55 7.25 3.86
N HIS A 133 -9.92 6.39 3.09
CA HIS A 133 -9.00 6.74 2.00
C HIS A 133 -9.36 5.91 0.76
N ILE A 134 -8.79 6.27 -0.38
CA ILE A 134 -9.02 5.60 -1.66
C ILE A 134 -7.78 4.80 -1.99
N GLY A 135 -7.85 3.49 -1.77
CA GLY A 135 -6.84 2.54 -2.23
C GLY A 135 -7.04 2.20 -3.71
N THR A 136 -5.95 1.89 -4.38
CA THR A 136 -5.96 1.50 -5.80
C THR A 136 -5.29 0.14 -5.95
N GLY A 137 -5.96 -0.78 -6.63
CA GLY A 137 -5.39 -2.08 -6.99
C GLY A 137 -4.87 -2.08 -8.42
N THR A 138 -3.79 -2.84 -8.65
CA THR A 138 -3.29 -3.24 -9.98
C THR A 138 -3.03 -2.08 -10.94
N ASN A 139 -2.50 -0.97 -10.41
CA ASN A 139 -2.13 0.21 -11.21
C ASN A 139 -0.71 0.14 -11.79
N PHE A 140 0.10 -0.86 -11.42
CA PHE A 140 1.40 -1.13 -12.03
C PHE A 140 1.27 -2.38 -12.92
N PRO A 141 1.72 -2.36 -14.18
CA PRO A 141 1.52 -3.45 -15.13
C PRO A 141 2.04 -4.80 -14.63
N GLU A 142 3.21 -4.82 -14.01
CA GLU A 142 3.87 -6.02 -13.51
C GLU A 142 3.08 -6.62 -12.34
N HIS A 143 2.62 -5.78 -11.41
CA HIS A 143 1.74 -6.24 -10.32
C HIS A 143 0.37 -6.71 -10.83
N ALA A 144 -0.16 -6.08 -11.89
CA ALA A 144 -1.38 -6.56 -12.54
C ALA A 144 -1.18 -7.96 -13.16
N GLU A 145 0.00 -8.27 -13.69
CA GLU A 145 0.36 -9.61 -14.16
C GLU A 145 0.44 -10.62 -13.01
N GLU A 146 1.09 -10.28 -11.89
CA GLU A 146 1.14 -11.11 -10.66
C GLU A 146 -0.26 -11.45 -10.15
N ALA A 147 -1.15 -10.47 -10.15
CA ALA A 147 -2.53 -10.61 -9.68
C ALA A 147 -3.49 -11.22 -10.72
N ASN A 148 -3.02 -11.48 -11.95
CA ASN A 148 -3.84 -11.88 -13.09
C ASN A 148 -5.06 -10.94 -13.29
N SER A 149 -4.83 -9.63 -13.18
CA SER A 149 -5.83 -8.58 -13.33
C SER A 149 -5.71 -7.86 -14.68
N GLY A 150 -6.84 -7.56 -15.30
CA GLY A 150 -6.90 -6.83 -16.58
C GLY A 150 -7.24 -5.34 -16.45
N SER A 151 -7.41 -4.84 -15.24
CA SER A 151 -7.95 -3.50 -14.98
C SER A 151 -7.39 -2.89 -13.70
N VAL A 152 -7.32 -1.56 -13.66
CA VAL A 152 -7.08 -0.80 -12.43
C VAL A 152 -8.41 -0.67 -11.70
N PHE A 153 -8.46 -0.98 -10.41
CA PHE A 153 -9.66 -0.84 -9.57
C PHE A 153 -9.39 -0.03 -8.31
N GLN A 154 -10.45 0.40 -7.64
CA GLN A 154 -10.36 1.18 -6.41
C GLN A 154 -11.19 0.53 -5.31
N PHE A 155 -10.84 0.83 -4.07
CA PHE A 155 -11.57 0.37 -2.89
C PHE A 155 -11.39 1.39 -1.76
N PRO A 156 -12.37 1.51 -0.84
CA PRO A 156 -12.17 2.31 0.35
C PRO A 156 -11.21 1.58 1.29
N LYS A 157 -10.14 2.26 1.69
CA LYS A 157 -9.23 1.83 2.75
C LYS A 157 -9.61 2.55 4.03
N PHE A 158 -9.92 1.82 5.08
CA PHE A 158 -10.32 2.39 6.37
C PHE A 158 -9.20 2.32 7.39
N GLY A 159 -9.23 3.25 8.35
CA GLY A 159 -8.26 3.35 9.42
C GLY A 159 -7.43 4.62 9.33
N THR A 160 -6.98 5.10 10.47
CA THR A 160 -6.14 6.30 10.58
C THR A 160 -4.69 5.96 10.27
N ALA A 161 -4.00 6.88 9.61
CA ALA A 161 -2.58 6.69 9.32
C ALA A 161 -1.72 6.67 10.58
N THR A 162 -0.62 5.91 10.52
CA THR A 162 0.44 5.95 11.54
C THR A 162 1.67 6.70 11.02
N PRO A 163 2.54 7.20 11.92
CA PRO A 163 3.77 7.88 11.51
C PRO A 163 4.76 6.99 10.73
N ALA A 164 5.78 7.63 10.17
CA ALA A 164 6.84 6.96 9.39
C ALA A 164 7.79 6.09 10.23
N ARG A 165 7.74 6.20 11.56
CA ARG A 165 8.39 5.28 12.50
C ARG A 165 7.28 4.65 13.33
N THR A 166 7.03 3.37 13.12
CA THR A 166 5.85 2.73 13.71
C THR A 166 6.05 1.22 13.85
N THR A 167 5.05 0.58 14.47
CA THR A 167 4.97 -0.87 14.60
C THR A 167 3.67 -1.39 14.02
N ILE A 168 3.71 -2.57 13.41
CA ILE A 168 2.52 -3.32 13.03
C ILE A 168 2.51 -4.67 13.75
N ARG A 169 1.33 -5.15 14.13
CA ARG A 169 1.20 -6.43 14.83
C ARG A 169 0.89 -7.57 13.88
N ALA A 170 1.82 -8.51 13.70
CA ALA A 170 1.58 -9.77 13.03
C ALA A 170 0.89 -10.75 14.00
N ARG A 171 -0.43 -10.87 13.87
CA ARG A 171 -1.20 -11.84 14.69
C ARG A 171 -0.97 -13.26 14.17
N GLU A 172 -1.02 -14.22 15.07
CA GLU A 172 -0.91 -15.65 14.72
C GLU A 172 -1.90 -16.03 13.61
N GLY A 173 -1.39 -16.72 12.59
CA GLY A 173 -2.16 -17.19 11.45
C GLY A 173 -2.52 -16.12 10.43
N ILE A 174 -2.08 -14.86 10.57
CA ILE A 174 -2.21 -13.83 9.54
C ILE A 174 -1.06 -13.91 8.53
N LEU A 175 -1.39 -13.95 7.24
CA LEU A 175 -0.45 -13.76 6.13
C LEU A 175 -0.28 -12.25 5.89
N LEU A 176 0.60 -11.62 6.66
CA LEU A 176 0.84 -10.17 6.61
C LEU A 176 1.85 -9.84 5.50
N ASP A 177 1.46 -8.95 4.60
CA ASP A 177 2.24 -8.53 3.44
C ASP A 177 2.45 -7.02 3.42
N TYR A 178 3.48 -6.57 2.71
CA TYR A 178 3.84 -5.17 2.52
C TYR A 178 3.46 -4.70 1.11
N GLU A 179 3.20 -3.41 0.96
CA GLU A 179 2.99 -2.76 -0.33
C GLU A 179 3.43 -1.29 -0.17
N VAL A 180 4.48 -0.85 -0.89
CA VAL A 180 4.83 0.59 -0.96
C VAL A 180 3.99 1.28 -2.00
N GLU A 181 3.54 2.50 -1.69
CA GLU A 181 2.76 3.32 -2.61
C GLU A 181 3.16 4.81 -2.56
N LEU A 182 2.91 5.50 -3.66
CA LEU A 182 2.83 6.96 -3.68
C LEU A 182 1.41 7.38 -3.29
N CYS A 183 1.30 8.36 -2.41
CA CYS A 183 0.03 8.89 -1.94
C CYS A 183 -0.09 10.39 -2.23
N MET A 184 -1.32 10.86 -2.45
CA MET A 184 -1.62 12.27 -2.68
C MET A 184 -2.73 12.79 -1.75
N ARG A 185 -2.52 13.98 -1.18
CA ARG A 185 -3.50 14.78 -0.45
C ARG A 185 -3.66 16.17 -1.08
N PHE A 186 -4.77 16.83 -0.77
CA PHE A 186 -5.19 18.08 -1.41
C PHE A 186 -5.46 19.19 -0.38
N ASP A 187 -5.32 20.45 -0.79
CA ASP A 187 -5.65 21.63 0.03
C ASP A 187 -7.17 21.88 0.17
N ARG A 188 -7.96 21.27 -0.73
CA ARG A 188 -9.41 21.40 -0.86
C ARG A 188 -10.06 20.06 -1.24
N ASP A 189 -11.37 19.98 -1.08
CA ASP A 189 -12.14 18.83 -1.54
C ASP A 189 -12.15 18.74 -3.07
N ILE A 190 -12.10 17.52 -3.58
CA ILE A 190 -12.15 17.21 -5.01
C ILE A 190 -13.50 16.59 -5.32
N ALA A 191 -14.43 17.39 -5.84
CA ALA A 191 -15.74 16.92 -6.32
C ALA A 191 -15.80 16.79 -7.85
N SER A 192 -14.78 17.29 -8.55
CA SER A 192 -14.65 17.25 -10.01
C SER A 192 -13.18 17.27 -10.42
N LEU A 193 -12.91 16.94 -11.69
CA LEU A 193 -11.56 17.08 -12.24
C LEU A 193 -11.09 18.54 -12.32
N ALA A 194 -12.00 19.50 -12.41
CA ALA A 194 -11.65 20.91 -12.33
C ALA A 194 -11.11 21.27 -10.93
N ASP A 195 -11.70 20.69 -9.87
CA ASP A 195 -11.19 20.85 -8.50
C ASP A 195 -9.82 20.19 -8.36
N PHE A 196 -9.63 18.98 -8.93
CA PHE A 196 -8.34 18.30 -8.94
C PHE A 196 -7.28 19.18 -9.62
N ASP A 197 -7.59 19.72 -10.80
CA ASP A 197 -6.66 20.55 -11.57
C ASP A 197 -6.29 21.84 -10.81
N ALA A 198 -7.24 22.43 -10.08
CA ALA A 198 -7.05 23.66 -9.30
C ALA A 198 -6.40 23.45 -7.92
N ALA A 199 -6.44 22.24 -7.36
CA ALA A 199 -5.93 21.94 -6.02
C ALA A 199 -4.40 21.97 -5.95
N VAL A 200 -3.88 22.42 -4.80
CA VAL A 200 -2.49 22.16 -4.41
C VAL A 200 -2.38 20.70 -3.98
N LYS A 201 -1.31 20.03 -4.42
CA LYS A 201 -1.12 18.59 -4.25
C LYS A 201 0.09 18.36 -3.36
N GLY A 202 -0.12 17.68 -2.24
CA GLY A 202 0.95 17.15 -1.41
C GLY A 202 1.14 15.67 -1.73
N VAL A 203 2.34 15.29 -2.17
CA VAL A 203 2.72 13.92 -2.48
C VAL A 203 3.57 13.37 -1.33
N PHE A 204 3.32 12.14 -0.92
CA PHE A 204 4.02 11.50 0.20
C PHE A 204 4.10 9.98 0.03
N LEU A 205 5.02 9.35 0.74
CA LEU A 205 5.18 7.89 0.74
C LEU A 205 4.18 7.27 1.71
N CYS A 206 3.63 6.11 1.38
CA CYS A 206 2.72 5.38 2.25
C CYS A 206 2.88 3.87 2.09
N GLY A 207 2.48 3.12 3.13
CA GLY A 207 2.39 1.66 3.08
C GLY A 207 0.95 1.17 3.07
N ASP A 208 0.66 0.13 2.29
CA ASP A 208 -0.63 -0.56 2.24
C ASP A 208 -0.52 -2.02 2.72
N PHE A 209 -0.27 -2.20 4.02
CA PHE A 209 -0.11 -3.53 4.58
C PHE A 209 -1.39 -4.35 4.47
N THR A 210 -1.23 -5.61 4.09
CA THR A 210 -2.35 -6.44 3.66
C THR A 210 -2.40 -7.75 4.42
N ASN A 211 -3.59 -8.10 4.91
CA ASN A 211 -3.89 -9.44 5.41
C ASN A 211 -4.36 -10.33 4.24
N ARG A 212 -3.44 -11.10 3.67
CA ARG A 212 -3.71 -11.90 2.46
C ARG A 212 -4.68 -13.04 2.68
N ASN A 213 -4.85 -13.54 3.91
CA ASN A 213 -5.90 -14.52 4.21
C ASN A 213 -7.28 -14.01 3.88
N VAL A 214 -7.54 -12.75 4.22
CA VAL A 214 -8.84 -12.12 3.99
C VAL A 214 -9.08 -11.97 2.49
N LEU A 215 -8.06 -11.60 1.71
CA LEU A 215 -8.15 -11.59 0.25
C LEU A 215 -8.44 -12.99 -0.31
N VAL A 216 -7.67 -14.01 0.09
CA VAL A 216 -7.92 -15.38 -0.37
C VAL A 216 -9.34 -15.83 -0.05
N GLN A 217 -9.87 -15.47 1.13
CA GLN A 217 -11.20 -15.87 1.56
C GLN A 217 -12.31 -15.12 0.81
N LEU A 218 -12.18 -13.80 0.69
CA LEU A 218 -13.28 -12.91 0.30
C LEU A 218 -13.19 -12.42 -1.14
N ALA A 219 -11.99 -12.24 -1.70
CA ALA A 219 -11.83 -11.63 -3.01
C ALA A 219 -12.58 -12.40 -4.09
N ASP A 220 -13.29 -11.63 -4.93
CA ASP A 220 -13.95 -12.16 -6.12
C ASP A 220 -12.90 -12.25 -7.24
N THR A 221 -12.27 -13.43 -7.36
CA THR A 221 -11.21 -13.67 -8.34
C THR A 221 -11.71 -13.62 -9.79
N ASP A 222 -13.02 -13.73 -10.01
CA ASP A 222 -13.62 -13.59 -11.33
C ASP A 222 -13.92 -12.11 -11.67
N ASN A 223 -13.90 -11.22 -10.66
CA ASN A 223 -14.18 -9.79 -10.79
C ASN A 223 -13.47 -8.95 -9.70
N LEU A 224 -12.16 -8.75 -9.86
CA LEU A 224 -11.36 -7.93 -8.93
C LEU A 224 -11.85 -6.48 -8.86
N ASP A 225 -12.43 -5.96 -9.94
CA ASP A 225 -13.03 -4.62 -10.00
C ASP A 225 -14.16 -4.41 -8.97
N SER A 226 -14.75 -5.49 -8.46
CA SER A 226 -15.71 -5.42 -7.36
C SER A 226 -15.11 -4.78 -6.09
N GLY A 227 -13.78 -4.86 -5.91
CA GLY A 227 -13.10 -4.45 -4.68
C GLY A 227 -13.51 -5.27 -3.46
N PHE A 228 -14.24 -6.38 -3.64
CA PHE A 228 -14.78 -7.16 -2.54
C PHE A 228 -13.66 -7.80 -1.74
N GLY A 229 -13.69 -7.64 -0.41
CA GLY A 229 -12.66 -8.19 0.50
C GLY A 229 -11.36 -7.39 0.59
N PHE A 230 -11.12 -6.43 -0.31
CA PHE A 230 -9.93 -5.57 -0.26
C PHE A 230 -9.96 -4.63 0.94
N SER A 231 -11.09 -4.00 1.21
CA SER A 231 -11.27 -3.13 2.38
C SER A 231 -11.02 -3.91 3.68
N ASP A 232 -11.58 -5.10 3.87
CA ASP A 232 -11.35 -5.91 5.07
C ASP A 232 -9.88 -6.36 5.21
N ALA A 233 -9.21 -6.65 4.10
CA ALA A 233 -7.82 -7.11 4.11
C ALA A 233 -6.82 -5.99 4.42
N LYS A 234 -7.14 -4.74 4.03
CA LYS A 234 -6.21 -3.60 4.05
C LYS A 234 -6.52 -2.56 5.12
N SER A 235 -7.60 -2.72 5.90
CA SER A 235 -8.03 -1.75 6.92
C SER A 235 -7.69 -2.14 8.36
N GLY A 236 -6.67 -2.98 8.56
CA GLY A 236 -6.23 -3.37 9.90
C GLY A 236 -5.52 -2.24 10.65
N THR A 237 -5.50 -2.32 11.99
CA THR A 237 -4.77 -1.35 12.82
C THR A 237 -3.28 -1.32 12.46
N GLY A 238 -2.73 -0.15 12.15
CA GLY A 238 -1.34 0.02 11.74
C GLY A 238 -1.06 -0.35 10.28
N HIS A 239 -2.08 -0.69 9.49
CA HIS A 239 -1.91 -1.07 8.08
C HIS A 239 -1.70 0.13 7.13
N TYR A 240 -1.59 1.34 7.67
CA TYR A 240 -1.47 2.57 6.90
C TYR A 240 -0.40 3.51 7.45
N PRO A 241 0.89 3.12 7.46
CA PRO A 241 1.96 4.06 7.77
C PRO A 241 2.15 5.07 6.64
N SER A 242 2.52 6.31 6.97
CA SER A 242 2.76 7.35 5.98
C SER A 242 3.86 8.33 6.39
N GLY A 243 4.53 8.89 5.38
CA GLY A 243 5.49 9.97 5.52
C GLY A 243 6.93 9.57 5.24
N PRO A 244 7.92 10.27 5.81
CA PRO A 244 7.81 11.34 6.81
C PRO A 244 7.43 12.69 6.20
N PHE A 245 7.56 12.84 4.88
CA PHE A 245 7.43 14.13 4.22
C PHE A 245 6.19 14.25 3.34
N ILE A 246 5.63 15.46 3.31
CA ILE A 246 4.65 15.93 2.34
C ILE A 246 5.37 16.87 1.39
N VAL A 247 5.59 16.43 0.15
CA VAL A 247 6.26 17.23 -0.87
C VAL A 247 5.23 17.91 -1.76
N VAL A 248 5.35 19.22 -1.90
CA VAL A 248 4.48 20.08 -2.72
C VAL A 248 5.25 20.49 -3.98
N PRO A 249 5.13 19.73 -5.09
CA PRO A 249 5.82 20.03 -6.33
C PRO A 249 5.19 21.19 -7.10
N ARG A 250 6.00 21.95 -7.84
CA ARG A 250 5.51 22.96 -8.78
C ARG A 250 4.85 22.35 -10.00
N ASP A 251 5.44 21.26 -10.52
CA ASP A 251 4.86 20.40 -11.54
C ASP A 251 4.69 19.00 -10.99
N TRP A 252 3.50 18.72 -10.44
CA TRP A 252 3.21 17.44 -9.82
C TRP A 252 3.35 16.27 -10.79
N LYS A 253 3.06 16.46 -12.07
CA LYS A 253 3.02 15.35 -13.04
C LYS A 253 4.42 14.87 -13.35
N SER A 254 5.31 15.80 -13.71
CA SER A 254 6.72 15.48 -13.94
C SER A 254 7.39 14.99 -12.66
N PHE A 255 7.10 15.62 -11.52
CA PHE A 255 7.67 15.21 -10.24
C PHE A 255 7.31 13.77 -9.88
N VAL A 256 6.01 13.42 -9.89
CA VAL A 256 5.54 12.05 -9.58
C VAL A 256 6.09 11.02 -10.56
N ALA A 257 6.14 11.34 -11.85
CA ALA A 257 6.68 10.40 -12.84
C ALA A 257 8.15 10.01 -12.56
N ASN A 258 8.93 10.91 -11.95
CA ASN A 258 10.34 10.70 -11.64
C ASN A 258 10.60 10.23 -10.20
N LEU A 259 9.59 10.19 -9.33
CA LEU A 259 9.72 9.62 -8.00
C LEU A 259 10.02 8.13 -8.11
N ARG A 260 11.04 7.70 -7.37
CA ARG A 260 11.36 6.28 -7.15
C ARG A 260 10.88 5.91 -5.75
N MET A 261 10.29 4.73 -5.62
CA MET A 261 9.89 4.14 -4.35
C MET A 261 10.43 2.71 -4.28
N THR A 262 10.87 2.31 -3.09
CA THR A 262 11.44 0.99 -2.86
C THR A 262 10.87 0.36 -1.59
N THR A 263 10.94 -0.96 -1.50
CA THR A 263 10.70 -1.72 -0.27
C THR A 263 11.88 -2.66 -0.01
N SER A 264 12.29 -2.76 1.24
CA SER A 264 13.15 -3.85 1.73
C SER A 264 12.58 -4.46 3.00
N VAL A 265 12.87 -5.74 3.22
CA VAL A 265 12.53 -6.47 4.45
C VAL A 265 13.80 -7.04 5.03
N ASN A 266 14.14 -6.65 6.26
CA ASN A 266 15.38 -7.04 6.94
C ASN A 266 16.64 -6.71 6.11
N GLY A 267 16.58 -5.65 5.29
CA GLY A 267 17.64 -5.23 4.38
C GLY A 267 17.63 -5.91 3.01
N ASP A 268 16.81 -6.95 2.80
CA ASP A 268 16.67 -7.59 1.49
C ASP A 268 15.71 -6.77 0.61
N PRO A 269 16.12 -6.36 -0.61
CA PRO A 269 15.27 -5.57 -1.50
C PRO A 269 14.10 -6.41 -2.03
N ARG A 270 12.92 -5.78 -2.11
CA ARG A 270 11.65 -6.44 -2.45
C ARG A 270 10.86 -5.75 -3.53
N GLN A 271 10.85 -4.43 -3.55
CA GLN A 271 10.16 -3.64 -4.57
C GLN A 271 11.03 -2.46 -4.96
N ASP A 272 10.99 -2.06 -6.23
CA ASP A 272 11.67 -0.88 -6.76
C ASP A 272 10.97 -0.43 -8.04
N ALA A 273 10.33 0.74 -7.99
CA ALA A 273 9.54 1.24 -9.10
C ALA A 273 9.54 2.77 -9.14
N ARG A 274 9.23 3.31 -10.33
CA ARG A 274 8.97 4.73 -10.52
C ARG A 274 7.49 5.03 -10.66
N GLY A 275 7.07 6.21 -10.19
CA GLY A 275 5.70 6.67 -10.41
C GLY A 275 5.33 6.79 -11.90
N GLY A 276 6.31 6.92 -12.79
CA GLY A 276 6.09 6.93 -14.24
C GLY A 276 5.65 5.59 -14.84
N GLU A 277 5.76 4.50 -14.09
CA GLU A 277 5.34 3.15 -14.50
C GLU A 277 3.85 2.88 -14.24
N MET A 278 3.17 3.78 -13.50
CA MET A 278 1.74 3.68 -13.26
C MET A 278 0.95 3.67 -14.58
N THR A 279 -0.03 2.77 -14.66
CA THR A 279 -1.01 2.68 -15.75
C THR A 279 -1.90 3.93 -15.79
N LEU A 280 -2.38 4.36 -14.63
CA LEU A 280 -3.13 5.60 -14.43
C LEU A 280 -2.34 6.55 -13.54
N ASP A 281 -2.10 7.77 -14.04
CA ASP A 281 -1.58 8.86 -13.20
C ASP A 281 -2.64 9.32 -12.17
N PHE A 282 -2.24 10.13 -11.18
CA PHE A 282 -3.17 10.57 -10.13
C PHE A 282 -4.41 11.31 -10.63
N ARG A 283 -4.32 11.99 -11.78
CA ARG A 283 -5.49 12.67 -12.36
C ARG A 283 -6.48 11.66 -12.90
N ALA A 284 -6.01 10.62 -13.59
CA ALA A 284 -6.84 9.52 -14.06
C ALA A 284 -7.38 8.67 -12.89
N LEU A 285 -6.62 8.49 -11.82
CA LEU A 285 -7.11 7.85 -10.59
C LEU A 285 -8.23 8.68 -9.92
N ALA A 286 -8.10 10.00 -9.88
CA ALA A 286 -9.15 10.88 -9.38
C ALA A 286 -10.42 10.81 -10.25
N GLU A 287 -10.27 10.78 -11.58
CA GLU A 287 -11.38 10.58 -12.52
C GLU A 287 -12.11 9.27 -12.23
N LYS A 288 -11.35 8.18 -12.11
CA LYS A 288 -11.90 6.86 -11.79
C LYS A 288 -12.66 6.87 -10.46
N ALA A 289 -12.08 7.50 -9.43
CA ALA A 289 -12.68 7.56 -8.10
C ALA A 289 -14.01 8.30 -8.13
N LEU A 290 -14.04 9.49 -8.74
CA LEU A 290 -15.26 10.28 -8.89
C LEU A 290 -16.34 9.51 -9.68
N GLY A 291 -15.95 8.68 -10.65
CA GLY A 291 -16.85 7.80 -11.39
C GLY A 291 -17.43 6.63 -10.60
N ASP A 292 -16.85 6.29 -9.45
CA ASP A 292 -17.14 5.07 -8.69
C ASP A 292 -17.73 5.32 -7.29
N MET A 293 -18.05 6.59 -6.99
CA MET A 293 -18.61 7.03 -5.71
C MET A 293 -20.15 6.98 -5.63
N ALA A 294 -20.83 6.64 -6.72
CA ALA A 294 -22.29 6.75 -6.81
C ALA A 294 -23.05 5.74 -5.95
N GLU A 295 -22.51 4.52 -5.78
CA GLU A 295 -23.20 3.41 -5.13
C GLU A 295 -22.35 2.77 -4.03
N PRO A 296 -22.96 2.36 -2.90
CA PRO A 296 -22.27 1.59 -1.87
C PRO A 296 -22.10 0.14 -2.33
N ARG A 297 -20.94 -0.17 -2.93
CA ARG A 297 -20.66 -1.49 -3.51
C ARG A 297 -19.46 -2.22 -2.89
N PHE A 298 -18.72 -1.58 -1.99
CA PHE A 298 -17.52 -2.16 -1.39
C PHE A 298 -17.85 -2.84 -0.07
N PHE A 299 -17.61 -4.14 0.02
CA PHE A 299 -17.88 -4.86 1.25
C PHE A 299 -16.80 -4.59 2.31
N TYR A 300 -17.23 -4.20 3.51
CA TYR A 300 -16.38 -3.98 4.66
C TYR A 300 -17.16 -4.21 5.95
N ALA A 301 -16.58 -4.95 6.90
CA ALA A 301 -17.12 -5.15 8.25
C ALA A 301 -18.60 -5.61 8.27
N GLY A 302 -19.00 -6.44 7.29
CA GLY A 302 -20.34 -7.02 7.21
C GLY A 302 -21.38 -6.19 6.43
N GLY A 303 -21.00 -5.06 5.84
CA GLY A 303 -21.91 -4.22 5.06
C GLY A 303 -21.24 -3.61 3.82
N PHE A 304 -22.06 -3.11 2.90
CA PHE A 304 -21.56 -2.38 1.73
C PHE A 304 -21.36 -0.89 2.05
N GLN A 305 -20.22 -0.36 1.63
CA GLN A 305 -19.76 1.01 1.83
C GLN A 305 -19.56 1.71 0.48
N PRO A 306 -19.76 3.03 0.40
CA PRO A 306 -19.33 3.82 -0.76
C PRO A 306 -17.80 3.93 -0.81
N LEU A 307 -17.24 4.26 -1.98
CA LEU A 307 -15.80 4.53 -2.12
C LEU A 307 -15.35 5.73 -1.26
N ALA A 308 -16.20 6.76 -1.18
CA ALA A 308 -16.00 7.92 -0.33
C ALA A 308 -17.33 8.33 0.30
N PRO A 309 -17.34 8.69 1.60
CA PRO A 309 -18.58 8.93 2.34
C PRO A 309 -19.42 10.12 1.81
N GLU A 310 -18.77 11.11 1.20
CA GLU A 310 -19.40 12.36 0.75
C GLU A 310 -19.48 12.51 -0.78
N GLY A 311 -19.25 11.43 -1.53
CA GLY A 311 -19.24 11.44 -2.98
C GLY A 311 -18.16 12.35 -3.59
N ARG A 312 -17.08 12.60 -2.83
CA ARG A 312 -15.94 13.45 -3.20
C ARG A 312 -14.70 12.98 -2.43
N ILE A 313 -13.51 13.36 -2.89
CA ILE A 313 -12.27 13.16 -2.14
C ILE A 313 -12.12 14.37 -1.20
N THR A 314 -12.35 14.22 0.10
CA THR A 314 -12.26 15.35 1.03
C THR A 314 -10.80 15.64 1.43
N THR A 315 -10.55 16.79 2.05
CA THR A 315 -9.21 17.14 2.58
C THR A 315 -8.67 16.20 3.66
N ASP A 316 -9.54 15.33 4.22
CA ASP A 316 -9.16 14.32 5.21
C ASP A 316 -8.88 12.94 4.57
N MET A 317 -9.00 12.82 3.24
CA MET A 317 -8.78 11.58 2.51
C MET A 317 -7.43 11.58 1.78
N THR A 318 -7.00 10.38 1.39
CA THR A 318 -5.83 10.19 0.52
C THR A 318 -6.23 9.41 -0.71
N LEU A 319 -5.65 9.78 -1.85
CA LEU A 319 -5.67 8.98 -3.06
C LEU A 319 -4.35 8.22 -3.17
N MET A 320 -4.40 6.89 -3.16
CA MET A 320 -3.22 6.01 -3.14
C MET A 320 -2.98 5.43 -4.55
N SER A 321 -1.71 5.27 -4.94
CA SER A 321 -1.34 4.89 -6.31
C SER A 321 -1.56 3.42 -6.64
N GLY A 322 -1.67 2.55 -5.65
CA GLY A 322 -1.37 1.13 -5.78
C GLY A 322 0.14 0.86 -5.73
N THR A 323 0.50 -0.41 -5.61
CA THR A 323 1.89 -0.88 -5.49
C THR A 323 2.41 -1.53 -6.76
N SER A 324 3.74 -1.59 -6.89
CA SER A 324 4.45 -2.32 -7.94
C SER A 324 4.60 -3.80 -7.59
N GLU A 325 5.20 -4.57 -8.50
CA GLU A 325 5.57 -5.98 -8.30
C GLU A 325 6.42 -6.22 -7.04
N GLY A 326 6.61 -7.49 -6.67
CA GLY A 326 7.50 -7.91 -5.57
C GLY A 326 6.83 -8.03 -4.20
N VAL A 327 5.49 -8.10 -4.18
CA VAL A 327 4.74 -8.49 -2.97
C VAL A 327 5.02 -9.96 -2.62
N ILE A 328 4.80 -10.33 -1.35
CA ILE A 328 5.02 -11.71 -0.90
C ILE A 328 4.00 -12.66 -1.54
N PHE A 329 2.74 -12.22 -1.62
CA PHE A 329 1.63 -13.09 -2.02
C PHE A 329 1.76 -13.61 -3.46
N THR A 330 1.63 -14.93 -3.61
CA THR A 330 1.49 -15.58 -4.92
C THR A 330 0.17 -16.35 -5.00
N PRO A 331 -0.46 -16.46 -6.19
CA PRO A 331 -1.65 -17.29 -6.36
C PRO A 331 -1.38 -18.78 -6.07
N PRO A 332 -2.39 -19.57 -5.67
CA PRO A 332 -2.21 -20.99 -5.34
C PRO A 332 -1.48 -21.77 -6.45
N SER A 333 -0.44 -22.50 -6.05
CA SER A 333 0.37 -23.31 -6.96
C SER A 333 -0.37 -24.56 -7.42
N ARG A 334 0.24 -25.32 -8.34
CA ARG A 334 -0.31 -26.61 -8.75
C ARG A 334 -0.31 -27.61 -7.58
N ALA A 335 0.68 -27.56 -6.70
CA ALA A 335 0.72 -28.41 -5.51
C ALA A 335 -0.44 -28.09 -4.57
N ASP A 336 -0.70 -26.81 -4.29
CA ASP A 336 -1.82 -26.39 -3.43
C ASP A 336 -3.17 -26.84 -3.98
N MET A 337 -3.35 -26.73 -5.30
CA MET A 337 -4.56 -27.21 -5.97
C MET A 337 -4.71 -28.74 -5.84
N ILE A 338 -3.63 -29.50 -6.02
CA ILE A 338 -3.64 -30.97 -5.86
C ILE A 338 -3.96 -31.35 -4.42
N GLU A 339 -3.30 -30.73 -3.44
CA GLU A 339 -3.50 -31.00 -2.01
C GLU A 339 -4.91 -30.66 -1.58
N GLY A 340 -5.43 -29.50 -1.98
CA GLY A 340 -6.80 -29.09 -1.72
C GLY A 340 -7.85 -30.06 -2.29
N ILE A 341 -7.62 -30.58 -3.51
CA ILE A 341 -8.48 -31.59 -4.12
C ILE A 341 -8.40 -32.92 -3.35
N VAL A 342 -7.21 -33.38 -2.99
CA VAL A 342 -7.01 -34.60 -2.20
C VAL A 342 -7.68 -34.47 -0.84
N ALA A 343 -7.49 -33.35 -0.15
CA ALA A 343 -8.13 -33.06 1.13
C ALA A 343 -9.66 -33.06 1.03
N TYR A 344 -10.22 -32.47 -0.03
CA TYR A 344 -11.66 -32.48 -0.29
C TYR A 344 -12.20 -33.90 -0.47
N VAL A 345 -11.52 -34.74 -1.25
CA VAL A 345 -11.91 -36.15 -1.46
C VAL A 345 -11.84 -36.94 -0.15
N LEU A 346 -10.76 -36.79 0.61
CA LEU A 346 -10.58 -37.48 1.90
C LEU A 346 -11.63 -37.06 2.95
N ARG A 347 -12.15 -35.83 2.87
CA ARG A 347 -13.21 -35.31 3.74
C ARG A 347 -14.63 -35.71 3.31
N GLY A 348 -14.77 -36.57 2.29
CA GLY A 348 -16.06 -37.09 1.83
C GLY A 348 -16.56 -36.45 0.53
N GLY A 349 -15.77 -35.59 -0.10
CA GLY A 349 -16.07 -34.99 -1.41
C GLY A 349 -17.45 -34.31 -1.42
N PRO A 350 -18.33 -34.63 -2.39
CA PRO A 350 -19.68 -34.04 -2.47
C PRO A 350 -20.57 -34.27 -1.25
N LEU A 351 -20.24 -35.22 -0.38
CA LEU A 351 -20.96 -35.48 0.87
C LEU A 351 -20.41 -34.67 2.06
N ALA A 352 -19.28 -33.97 1.87
CA ALA A 352 -18.70 -33.11 2.89
C ALA A 352 -19.54 -31.83 3.06
N ARG A 353 -19.51 -31.26 4.28
CA ARG A 353 -20.17 -29.97 4.56
C ARG A 353 -19.48 -28.78 3.90
N ALA A 354 -18.18 -28.89 3.61
CA ALA A 354 -17.39 -27.83 2.98
C ALA A 354 -17.27 -28.09 1.48
N GLY A 355 -17.47 -27.05 0.66
CA GLY A 355 -17.26 -27.13 -0.78
C GLY A 355 -15.79 -27.27 -1.16
N LEU A 356 -15.54 -27.66 -2.41
CA LEU A 356 -14.19 -27.85 -2.96
C LEU A 356 -13.34 -26.57 -2.86
N VAL A 357 -13.85 -25.43 -3.37
CA VAL A 357 -13.12 -24.15 -3.37
C VAL A 357 -12.72 -23.73 -1.96
N ASN A 358 -13.64 -23.81 -1.00
CA ASN A 358 -13.35 -23.49 0.40
C ASN A 358 -12.34 -24.45 1.04
N THR A 359 -12.28 -25.69 0.57
CA THR A 359 -11.27 -26.64 1.03
C THR A 359 -9.91 -26.27 0.46
N VAL A 360 -9.81 -25.99 -0.84
CA VAL A 360 -8.56 -25.53 -1.49
C VAL A 360 -8.04 -24.25 -0.84
N LYS A 361 -8.88 -23.22 -0.65
CA LYS A 361 -8.51 -21.98 0.03
C LYS A 361 -7.94 -22.24 1.43
N ARG A 362 -8.53 -23.18 2.17
CA ARG A 362 -8.09 -23.52 3.52
C ARG A 362 -6.73 -24.23 3.53
N GLU A 363 -6.53 -25.21 2.66
CA GLU A 363 -5.25 -25.91 2.58
C GLU A 363 -4.15 -24.95 2.12
N PHE A 364 -4.42 -24.13 1.09
CA PHE A 364 -3.49 -23.09 0.65
C PHE A 364 -3.08 -22.15 1.80
N ILE A 365 -4.05 -21.57 2.52
CA ILE A 365 -3.74 -20.71 3.68
C ILE A 365 -2.90 -21.46 4.73
N ALA A 366 -3.20 -22.74 4.99
CA ALA A 366 -2.45 -23.52 5.96
C ALA A 366 -0.99 -23.71 5.53
N ASN A 367 -0.75 -24.02 4.25
CA ASN A 367 0.58 -24.15 3.66
C ASN A 367 1.36 -22.83 3.72
N GLU A 368 0.72 -21.72 3.36
CA GLU A 368 1.32 -20.37 3.42
C GLU A 368 1.69 -19.98 4.86
N VAL A 369 0.88 -20.34 5.85
CA VAL A 369 1.22 -20.13 7.27
C VAL A 369 2.39 -21.01 7.70
N GLU A 370 2.43 -22.28 7.27
CA GLU A 370 3.48 -23.24 7.64
C GLU A 370 4.84 -22.87 7.04
N SER A 371 4.87 -22.34 5.81
CA SER A 371 6.10 -21.94 5.13
C SER A 371 6.82 -20.75 5.80
N GLY A 372 6.08 -19.90 6.53
CA GLY A 372 6.67 -18.86 7.39
C GLY A 372 7.40 -17.73 6.64
N HIS A 373 7.05 -17.50 5.37
CA HIS A 373 7.68 -16.51 4.50
C HIS A 373 7.00 -15.14 4.48
N PHE A 374 5.77 -15.03 5.00
CA PHE A 374 5.12 -13.73 5.29
C PHE A 374 5.77 -13.02 6.48
N LEU A 375 5.43 -11.74 6.65
CA LEU A 375 5.94 -10.91 7.73
C LEU A 375 5.60 -11.50 9.10
N LYS A 376 6.62 -11.61 9.95
CA LYS A 376 6.55 -12.19 11.30
C LYS A 376 7.20 -11.29 12.35
N PRO A 377 6.88 -11.49 13.64
CA PRO A 377 7.47 -10.69 14.69
C PRO A 377 9.01 -10.70 14.64
N GLY A 378 9.61 -9.52 14.71
CA GLY A 378 11.05 -9.31 14.56
C GLY A 378 11.49 -8.87 13.16
N ASP A 379 10.63 -8.94 12.14
CA ASP A 379 10.92 -8.36 10.83
C ASP A 379 10.88 -6.82 10.88
N THR A 380 11.68 -6.18 10.04
CA THR A 380 11.64 -4.75 9.78
C THR A 380 11.38 -4.50 8.30
N VAL A 381 10.33 -3.75 8.00
CA VAL A 381 10.00 -3.30 6.65
C VAL A 381 10.45 -1.84 6.50
N VAL A 382 11.21 -1.55 5.45
CA VAL A 382 11.63 -0.20 5.10
C VAL A 382 11.09 0.14 3.72
N HIS A 383 10.22 1.14 3.65
CA HIS A 383 9.83 1.77 2.40
C HIS A 383 10.66 3.03 2.20
N GLY A 384 11.29 3.23 1.05
CA GLY A 384 12.14 4.38 0.77
C GLY A 384 11.70 5.16 -0.46
N SER A 385 12.05 6.44 -0.54
CA SER A 385 11.92 7.26 -1.74
C SER A 385 13.09 8.21 -1.92
N ASN A 386 13.40 8.55 -3.18
CA ASN A 386 14.44 9.51 -3.51
C ASN A 386 14.12 10.93 -2.99
N HIS A 387 12.84 11.30 -2.82
CA HIS A 387 12.45 12.65 -2.36
C HIS A 387 11.43 12.69 -1.23
N LEU A 388 10.80 11.56 -0.88
CA LEU A 388 9.73 11.52 0.11
C LEU A 388 10.17 11.03 1.50
N GLY A 389 11.46 10.71 1.66
CA GLY A 389 12.02 10.10 2.87
C GLY A 389 11.76 8.60 2.93
N ASP A 390 11.71 8.03 4.14
CA ASP A 390 11.53 6.60 4.37
C ASP A 390 10.54 6.30 5.50
N ILE A 391 9.82 5.18 5.37
CA ILE A 391 8.97 4.61 6.42
C ILE A 391 9.65 3.37 6.95
N ILE A 392 9.79 3.26 8.26
CA ILE A 392 10.31 2.09 8.95
C ILE A 392 9.20 1.52 9.83
N VAL A 393 8.87 0.25 9.59
CA VAL A 393 7.84 -0.49 10.31
C VAL A 393 8.46 -1.71 10.97
N GLU A 394 8.40 -1.79 12.29
CA GLU A 394 8.75 -3.00 13.03
C GLU A 394 7.54 -3.93 13.15
N VAL A 395 7.73 -5.21 12.86
CA VAL A 395 6.69 -6.22 13.00
C VAL A 395 6.75 -6.82 14.40
N THR A 396 5.63 -6.76 15.12
CA THR A 396 5.49 -7.16 16.53
C THR A 396 4.46 -8.28 16.70
N GLY A 397 4.46 -8.98 17.85
CA GLY A 397 3.58 -10.12 18.17
C GLY A 397 2.33 -9.80 18.99
#